data_AF-A0A351UVV7-F1
#
_entry.id   AF-A0A351UVV7-F1
#
_cell.length_a   1.000
_cell.length_b   1.000
_cell.length_c   1.000
_cell.angle_alpha   90.00
_cell.angle_beta   90.00
_cell.angle_gamma   90.00
#
_symmetry.space_group_name_H-M   'P 1'
#
loop_
_entity.id
_entity.type
_entity.pdbx_description
1 polymer ?
#
loop_
_entity_poly.entity_id
_entity_poly.type
_entity_poly.pdbx_seq_one_letter_code
_entity_poly.pdbx_strand_id
1 'polypeptide(L)'
;YHAEELKGKPAVFKCTVHKISVKELPELDDEFASEVSEFSTLEELKADTKAKIKEEKAAEGKRKKEDQAVEKAVENATMELPDMMIDTEASQMVNEFAQRMQQQGLTMEQYMQ
;
A
#
# COMPACT_ATOMS: atom_id res chain seq x y z
N TYR A 1 -0.85 6.33 21.50
CA TYR A 1 0.47 6.99 21.56
C TYR A 1 1.48 5.94 22.00
N HIS A 2 2.62 5.81 21.32
CA HIS A 2 3.61 4.75 21.58
C HIS A 2 4.41 4.92 22.89
N ALA A 3 4.24 6.03 23.60
CA ALA A 3 4.73 6.19 24.97
C ALA A 3 3.54 6.04 25.95
N GLU A 4 3.60 5.02 26.81
CA GLU A 4 2.59 4.76 27.85
C GLU A 4 2.41 5.95 28.81
N GLU A 5 3.45 6.75 29.01
CA GLU A 5 3.46 7.88 29.95
C GLU A 5 2.63 9.09 29.50
N LEU A 6 2.29 9.16 28.20
CA LEU A 6 1.54 10.26 27.59
C LEU A 6 0.10 9.85 27.20
N LYS A 7 -0.34 8.64 27.60
CA LYS A 7 -1.69 8.14 27.32
C LYS A 7 -2.70 8.87 28.23
N GLY A 8 -3.47 9.80 27.66
CA GLY A 8 -4.64 10.40 28.33
C GLY A 8 -4.39 11.58 29.27
N LYS A 9 -3.16 12.09 29.37
CA LYS A 9 -2.87 13.30 30.17
C LYS A 9 -2.94 14.56 29.28
N PRO A 10 -3.56 15.67 29.75
CA PRO A 10 -3.57 16.93 29.00
C PRO A 10 -2.15 17.50 28.95
N ALA A 11 -1.56 17.53 27.76
CA ALA A 11 -0.23 18.09 27.53
C ALA A 11 -0.35 19.52 26.97
N VAL A 12 0.33 20.47 27.61
CA VAL A 12 0.43 21.86 27.13
C VAL A 12 1.75 22.01 26.38
N PHE A 13 1.69 22.00 25.05
CA PHE A 13 2.87 22.25 24.21
C PHE A 13 3.02 23.76 24.00
N LYS A 14 4.08 24.35 24.56
CA LYS A 14 4.55 25.68 24.14
C LYS A 14 5.36 25.53 22.85
N CYS A 15 4.69 25.63 21.71
CA CYS A 15 5.34 25.61 20.40
C CYS A 15 5.77 27.02 20.00
N THR A 16 7.07 27.23 19.82
CA THR A 16 7.62 28.44 19.21
C THR A 16 7.82 28.18 17.72
N VAL A 17 7.12 28.93 16.87
CA VAL A 17 7.27 28.79 15.40
C VAL A 17 8.56 29.48 14.98
N HIS A 18 9.58 28.68 14.67
CA HIS A 18 10.91 29.19 14.29
C HIS A 18 10.98 29.69 12.85
N LYS A 19 10.22 29.09 11.93
CA LYS A 19 10.19 29.45 10.51
C LYS A 19 8.92 28.90 9.87
N ILE A 20 8.28 29.71 9.03
CA ILE A 20 7.22 29.26 8.13
C ILE A 20 7.86 29.17 6.75
N SER A 21 8.10 27.94 6.29
CA SER A 21 8.56 27.70 4.93
C SER A 21 7.33 27.32 4.10
N VAL A 22 7.05 28.10 3.06
CA VAL A 22 6.03 27.76 2.07
C VAL A 22 6.70 26.90 1.01
N LYS A 23 6.06 25.79 0.62
CA LYS A 23 6.50 25.02 -0.56
C LYS A 23 6.13 25.84 -1.80
N GLU A 24 7.11 26.51 -2.39
CA GLU A 24 7.00 26.96 -3.79
C GLU A 24 7.08 25.71 -4.66
N LEU A 25 5.98 25.39 -5.34
CA LEU A 25 5.99 24.36 -6.36
C LEU A 25 6.75 24.96 -7.56
N PRO A 26 7.83 24.32 -8.03
CA PRO A 26 8.50 24.76 -9.25
C PRO A 26 7.51 24.75 -10.42
N GLU A 27 7.75 25.59 -11.41
CA GLU A 27 6.95 25.56 -12.62
C GLU A 27 7.15 24.20 -13.31
N LEU A 28 6.06 23.66 -13.86
CA LEU A 28 6.10 22.40 -14.61
C LEU A 28 6.72 22.70 -15.98
N ASP A 29 8.04 22.69 -16.05
CA ASP A 29 8.84 22.89 -17.26
C ASP A 29 9.78 21.70 -17.56
N ASP A 30 10.56 21.82 -18.63
CA ASP A 30 11.49 20.77 -19.08
C ASP A 30 12.68 20.59 -18.12
N GLU A 31 13.05 21.63 -17.36
CA GLU A 31 14.05 21.53 -16.29
C GLU A 31 13.52 20.69 -15.12
N PHE A 32 12.27 20.91 -14.70
CA PHE A 32 11.61 20.09 -13.70
C PHE A 32 11.50 18.63 -14.15
N ALA A 33 11.11 18.38 -15.40
CA ALA A 33 11.02 17.03 -15.95
C ALA A 33 12.38 16.30 -15.92
N SER A 34 13.46 17.01 -16.25
CA SER A 34 14.82 16.48 -16.23
C SER A 34 15.37 16.25 -14.82
N GLU A 35 14.97 17.06 -13.82
CA GLU A 35 15.40 16.86 -12.42
C GLU A 35 14.70 15.69 -11.73
N VAL A 36 13.43 15.45 -12.04
CA VAL A 36 12.59 14.47 -11.31
C VAL A 36 12.40 13.15 -12.06
N SER A 37 12.84 13.06 -13.31
CA SER A 37 12.64 11.88 -14.14
C SER A 37 13.78 11.63 -15.12
N GLU A 38 13.72 10.49 -15.80
CA GLU A 38 14.65 10.13 -16.87
C GLU A 38 14.35 10.85 -18.20
N PHE A 39 13.28 11.66 -18.25
CA PHE A 39 12.81 12.35 -19.44
C PHE A 39 13.30 13.79 -19.49
N SER A 40 13.63 14.27 -20.70
CA SER A 40 14.16 15.62 -20.91
C SER A 40 13.07 16.67 -21.11
N THR A 41 11.82 16.25 -21.32
CA THR A 41 10.70 17.16 -21.57
C THR A 41 9.49 16.85 -20.70
N LEU A 42 8.72 17.89 -20.41
CA LEU A 42 7.46 17.78 -19.68
C LEU A 42 6.43 16.94 -20.45
N GLU A 43 6.44 17.02 -21.79
CA GLU A 43 5.53 16.23 -22.63
C GLU A 43 5.79 14.74 -22.51
N GLU A 44 7.06 14.31 -22.50
CA GLU A 44 7.43 12.92 -22.31
C GLU A 44 7.06 12.40 -20.93
N LEU A 45 7.35 13.18 -19.87
CA LEU A 45 6.94 12.82 -18.50
C LEU A 45 5.42 12.68 -18.37
N LYS A 46 4.66 13.59 -19.00
CA LYS A 46 3.18 13.51 -19.04
C LYS A 46 2.70 12.31 -19.83
N ALA A 47 3.36 11.98 -20.94
CA ALA A 47 3.01 10.83 -21.77
C ALA A 47 3.24 9.50 -21.02
N ASP A 48 4.39 9.34 -20.36
CA ASP A 48 4.72 8.17 -19.54
C ASP A 48 3.74 8.03 -18.37
N THR A 49 3.50 9.11 -17.63
CA THR A 49 2.54 9.11 -16.52
C THR A 49 1.15 8.70 -17.00
N LYS A 50 0.71 9.21 -18.16
CA LYS A 50 -0.56 8.83 -18.76
C LYS A 50 -0.59 7.37 -19.21
N ALA A 51 0.51 6.84 -19.72
CA ALA A 51 0.63 5.44 -20.09
C ALA A 51 0.55 4.53 -18.86
N LYS A 52 1.29 4.84 -17.79
CA LYS A 52 1.24 4.13 -16.50
C LYS A 52 -0.16 4.11 -15.92
N ILE A 53 -0.82 5.26 -15.82
CA ILE A 53 -2.20 5.35 -15.31
C ILE A 53 -3.15 4.52 -16.18
N LYS A 54 -2.97 4.53 -17.51
CA LYS A 54 -3.81 3.75 -18.42
C LYS A 54 -3.60 2.25 -18.22
N GLU A 55 -2.37 1.80 -18.05
CA GLU A 55 -2.03 0.40 -17.78
C GLU A 55 -2.57 -0.04 -16.42
N GLU A 56 -2.35 0.74 -15.36
CA GLU A 56 -2.92 0.48 -14.04
C GLU A 56 -4.44 0.37 -14.10
N LYS A 57 -5.11 1.32 -14.76
CA LYS A 57 -6.58 1.28 -14.90
C LYS A 57 -7.08 0.10 -15.72
N ALA A 58 -6.34 -0.31 -16.75
CA ALA A 58 -6.67 -1.50 -17.53
C ALA A 58 -6.50 -2.79 -16.70
N ALA A 59 -5.41 -2.90 -15.94
CA ALA A 59 -5.16 -4.01 -15.04
C ALA A 59 -6.18 -4.07 -13.91
N GLU A 60 -6.49 -2.93 -13.27
CA GLU A 60 -7.54 -2.80 -12.26
C GLU A 60 -8.90 -3.21 -12.81
N GLY A 61 -9.26 -2.75 -14.01
CA GLY A 61 -10.51 -3.12 -14.67
C GLY A 61 -10.61 -4.61 -14.99
N LYS A 62 -9.51 -5.24 -15.42
CA LYS A 62 -9.45 -6.69 -15.67
C LYS A 62 -9.60 -7.47 -14.36
N ARG A 63 -8.82 -7.12 -13.33
CA ARG A 63 -8.88 -7.75 -12.01
C ARG A 63 -10.26 -7.63 -11.40
N LYS A 64 -10.88 -6.44 -11.45
CA LYS A 64 -12.24 -6.24 -10.95
C LYS A 64 -13.28 -7.10 -11.66
N LYS A 65 -13.14 -7.32 -12.98
CA LYS A 65 -14.03 -8.23 -13.71
C LYS A 65 -13.83 -9.69 -13.30
N GLU A 66 -12.58 -10.11 -13.13
CA GLU A 66 -12.24 -11.47 -12.67
C GLU A 66 -12.76 -11.69 -11.25
N ASP A 67 -12.50 -10.75 -10.33
CA ASP A 67 -13.00 -10.78 -8.96
C ASP A 67 -14.52 -10.86 -8.92
N GLN A 68 -15.23 -10.03 -9.70
CA GLN A 68 -16.70 -10.08 -9.79
C GLN A 68 -17.23 -11.41 -10.37
N ALA A 69 -16.49 -12.04 -11.28
CA ALA A 69 -16.87 -13.34 -11.82
C ALA A 69 -16.67 -14.45 -10.79
N VAL A 70 -15.57 -14.41 -10.04
CA VAL A 70 -15.27 -15.35 -8.96
C VAL A 70 -16.27 -15.18 -7.81
N GLU A 71 -16.55 -13.95 -7.39
CA GLU A 71 -17.51 -13.64 -6.32
C GLU A 71 -18.89 -14.21 -6.67
N LYS A 72 -19.39 -13.96 -7.88
CA LYS A 72 -20.65 -14.55 -8.34
C LYS A 72 -20.59 -16.07 -8.44
N ALA A 73 -19.46 -16.66 -8.81
CA ALA A 73 -19.32 -18.11 -8.84
C ALA A 73 -19.38 -18.71 -7.43
N VAL A 74 -18.75 -18.05 -6.45
CA VAL A 74 -18.77 -18.44 -5.03
C VAL A 74 -20.18 -18.26 -4.43
N GLU A 75 -20.86 -17.15 -4.70
CA GLU A 75 -22.24 -16.91 -4.23
C GLU A 75 -23.23 -17.98 -4.71
N ASN A 76 -23.05 -18.47 -5.95
CA ASN A 76 -23.90 -19.52 -6.52
C ASN A 76 -23.43 -20.94 -6.15
N ALA A 77 -22.24 -21.08 -5.57
CA ALA A 77 -21.69 -22.37 -5.17
C ALA A 77 -22.09 -22.68 -3.72
N THR A 78 -23.12 -23.51 -3.56
CA THR A 78 -23.35 -24.21 -2.29
C THR A 78 -22.45 -25.43 -2.23
N MET A 79 -21.27 -25.28 -1.64
CA MET A 79 -20.31 -26.37 -1.41
C MET A 79 -20.05 -26.47 0.10
N GLU A 80 -20.30 -27.65 0.69
CA GLU A 80 -19.93 -27.94 2.07
C GLU A 80 -18.43 -28.27 2.11
N LEU A 81 -17.62 -27.34 2.62
CA LEU A 81 -16.19 -27.53 2.83
C LEU A 81 -15.93 -28.12 4.23
N PRO A 82 -15.18 -29.24 4.34
CA PRO A 82 -14.75 -29.75 5.64
C PRO A 82 -13.84 -28.77 6.37
N ASP A 83 -14.07 -28.58 7.67
CA ASP A 83 -13.28 -27.67 8.52
C ASP A 83 -11.77 -27.96 8.49
N MET A 84 -11.38 -29.24 8.38
CA MET A 84 -9.98 -29.64 8.29
C MET A 84 -9.25 -29.05 7.07
N MET A 85 -9.95 -28.83 5.95
CA MET A 85 -9.35 -28.17 4.79
C MET A 85 -9.11 -26.68 5.07
N ILE A 86 -10.04 -26.02 5.76
CA ILE A 86 -9.92 -24.61 6.16
C ILE A 86 -8.75 -24.44 7.13
N ASP A 87 -8.65 -25.30 8.14
CA ASP A 87 -7.56 -25.25 9.13
C ASP A 87 -6.19 -25.46 8.50
N THR A 88 -6.11 -26.34 7.49
CA THR A 88 -4.88 -26.62 6.75
C THR A 88 -4.44 -25.39 5.94
N GLU A 89 -5.37 -24.75 5.23
CA GLU A 89 -5.09 -23.53 4.46
C GLU A 89 -4.72 -22.36 5.38
N ALA A 90 -5.42 -22.17 6.49
CA ALA A 90 -5.09 -21.15 7.48
C ALA A 90 -3.68 -21.35 8.04
N SER A 91 -3.32 -22.59 8.37
CA SER A 91 -1.98 -22.94 8.85
C SER A 91 -0.90 -22.70 7.79
N GLN A 92 -1.17 -23.03 6.52
CA GLN A 92 -0.25 -22.74 5.42
C GLN A 92 -0.03 -21.22 5.26
N MET A 93 -1.09 -20.43 5.28
CA MET A 93 -1.02 -18.97 5.17
C MET A 93 -0.18 -18.35 6.30
N VAL A 94 -0.34 -18.85 7.54
CA VAL A 94 0.47 -18.42 8.69
C VAL A 94 1.93 -18.80 8.50
N ASN A 95 2.23 -20.01 8.03
CA ASN A 95 3.61 -20.45 7.78
C ASN A 95 4.29 -19.64 6.66
N GLU A 96 3.59 -19.36 5.56
CA GLU A 96 4.10 -18.49 4.50
C GLU A 96 4.36 -17.06 4.98
N PHE A 97 3.49 -16.54 5.83
CA PHE A 97 3.66 -15.23 6.44
C PHE A 97 4.88 -15.22 7.39
N ALA A 98 5.01 -16.23 8.24
CA ALA A 98 6.16 -16.39 9.13
C ALA A 98 7.48 -16.50 8.34
N GLN A 99 7.50 -17.27 7.25
CA GLN A 99 8.67 -17.38 6.37
C GLN A 99 9.06 -16.06 5.71
N ARG A 100 8.08 -15.29 5.23
CA ARG A 100 8.34 -13.95 4.64
C ARG A 100 8.88 -12.99 5.69
N MET A 101 8.36 -13.04 6.90
CA MET A 101 8.79 -12.16 7.99
C MET A 101 10.19 -12.52 8.50
N GLN A 102 10.51 -13.81 8.60
CA GLN A 102 11.86 -14.28 8.91
C GLN A 102 12.89 -13.80 7.87
N GLN A 103 12.53 -13.77 6.58
CA GLN A 103 13.40 -13.19 5.53
C GLN A 103 13.66 -11.69 5.72
N GLN A 104 12.74 -10.97 6.36
CA GLN A 104 12.88 -9.56 6.70
C GLN A 104 13.57 -9.34 8.06
N GLY A 105 14.02 -10.40 8.73
CA GLY A 105 14.72 -10.33 10.01
C GLY A 105 13.81 -10.12 11.23
N LEU A 106 12.49 -10.29 11.06
CA LEU A 106 11.50 -10.20 12.14
C LEU A 106 11.00 -11.60 12.51
N THR A 107 10.76 -11.86 13.80
CA THR A 107 10.16 -13.12 14.25
C THR A 107 8.66 -12.98 14.47
N MET A 108 7.91 -14.07 14.33
CA MET A 108 6.46 -14.08 14.57
C MET A 108 6.10 -13.66 16.00
N GLU A 109 6.96 -13.98 16.97
CA GLU A 109 6.84 -13.54 18.36
C GLU A 109 6.96 -12.03 18.52
N GLN A 110 7.80 -11.34 17.75
CA GLN A 110 7.93 -9.88 17.79
C GLN A 110 6.75 -9.15 17.14
N TYR A 111 6.09 -9.76 16.16
CA TYR A 111 4.88 -9.20 15.53
C TYR A 111 3.63 -9.34 16.41
N MET A 112 3.58 -10.39 17.24
CA MET A 112 2.45 -10.65 18.13
C MET A 112 2.57 -9.99 19.52
N GLN A 113 3.66 -9.25 19.78
CA GLN A 113 3.93 -8.52 21.03
C GLN A 113 3.46 -7.07 20.94
#